data_AF-A0A3A9WCY9-F1
#
_entry.id   AF-A0A3A9WCY9-F1
#
_cell.length_a   1.000
_cell.length_b   1.000
_cell.length_c   1.000
_cell.angle_alpha   90.00
_cell.angle_beta   90.00
_cell.angle_gamma   90.00
#
_symmetry.space_group_name_H-M   'P 1'
#
loop_
_entity.id
_entity.type
_entity.pdbx_description
1 polymer ?
#
loop_
_entity_poly.entity_id
_entity_poly.type
_entity_poly.pdbx_seq_one_letter_code
_entity_poly.pdbx_strand_id
1 'polypeptide(L)'
;PAKSGSEAEAAARRRRDLAVEGFLPLREALAAGDNGPYLEFQRAAARLVRVKVPAWRELWREGPLATARRTGDQLDALEAGDPAYLADATALDASPSREGGYGMCGRRDEYELPGVTEHMPAA
;
A
#
# COMPACT_ATOMS: atom_id res chain seq x y z
N PRO A 1 7.32 -7.62 13.84
CA PRO A 1 8.07 -6.64 14.68
C PRO A 1 7.10 -6.02 15.69
N ALA A 2 7.61 -5.59 16.85
CA ALA A 2 6.78 -4.94 17.87
C ALA A 2 6.04 -3.71 17.29
N LYS A 3 4.75 -3.57 17.63
CA LYS A 3 3.85 -2.51 17.11
C LYS A 3 3.93 -1.18 17.89
N SER A 4 4.72 -1.14 18.96
CA SER A 4 4.95 0.02 19.84
C SER A 4 6.19 -0.21 20.73
N GLY A 5 6.61 0.82 21.46
CA GLY A 5 7.73 0.75 22.40
C GLY A 5 9.08 1.16 21.79
N SER A 6 10.09 1.30 22.65
CA SER A 6 11.42 1.82 22.30
C SER A 6 12.11 1.03 21.18
N GLU A 7 11.90 -0.29 21.13
CA GLU A 7 12.44 -1.15 20.08
C GLU A 7 11.80 -0.88 18.71
N ALA A 8 10.47 -0.71 18.67
CA ALA A 8 9.75 -0.37 17.45
C ALA A 8 10.16 1.01 16.92
N GLU A 9 10.36 1.96 17.82
CA GLU A 9 10.87 3.30 17.48
C GLU A 9 12.30 3.25 16.93
N ALA A 10 13.19 2.49 17.56
CA ALA A 10 14.56 2.31 17.09
C ALA A 10 14.59 1.64 15.71
N ALA A 11 13.75 0.62 15.47
CA ALA A 11 13.63 -0.01 14.16
C ALA A 11 13.08 0.94 13.09
N ALA A 12 12.15 1.85 13.44
CA ALA A 12 11.68 2.88 12.53
C ALA A 12 12.78 3.88 12.16
N ARG A 13 13.54 4.36 13.14
CA ARG A 13 14.69 5.28 12.91
C ARG A 13 15.75 4.64 12.02
N ARG A 14 16.14 3.39 12.31
CA ARG A 14 17.12 2.66 11.48
C ARG A 14 16.69 2.55 10.02
N ARG A 15 15.42 2.25 9.74
CA ARG A 15 14.91 2.18 8.35
C ARG A 15 14.96 3.54 7.64
N ARG A 16 14.63 4.62 8.36
CA ARG A 16 14.75 5.99 7.85
C ARG A 16 16.20 6.31 7.49
N ASP A 17 17.12 6.04 8.42
CA ASP A 17 18.53 6.39 8.26
C ASP A 17 19.13 5.65 7.06
N LEU A 18 18.86 4.34 6.93
CA LEU A 18 19.26 3.56 5.75
C LEU A 18 18.71 4.10 4.43
N ALA A 19 17.46 4.58 4.42
CA ALA A 19 16.85 5.16 3.22
C ALA A 19 17.55 6.46 2.80
N VAL A 20 17.90 7.31 3.78
CA VAL A 20 18.64 8.56 3.54
C VAL A 20 20.06 8.26 3.07
N GLU A 21 20.76 7.36 3.77
CA GLU A 21 22.12 6.92 3.42
C GLU A 21 22.19 6.36 2.00
N GLY A 22 21.19 5.58 1.56
CA GLY A 22 21.12 5.07 0.19
C GLY A 22 20.73 6.12 -0.86
N PHE A 23 19.92 7.12 -0.50
CA PHE A 23 19.47 8.17 -1.42
C PHE A 23 20.57 9.21 -1.72
N LEU A 24 21.38 9.58 -0.73
CA LEU A 24 22.37 10.65 -0.88
C LEU A 24 23.35 10.43 -2.04
N PRO A 25 23.95 9.24 -2.23
CA PRO A 25 24.82 8.97 -3.37
C PRO A 25 24.11 9.06 -4.73
N LEU A 26 22.84 8.62 -4.81
CA LEU A 26 22.04 8.71 -6.03
C LEU A 26 21.80 10.17 -6.42
N ARG A 27 21.46 11.00 -5.43
CA ARG A 27 21.23 12.43 -5.61
C ARG A 27 22.50 13.16 -6.04
N GLU A 28 23.64 12.83 -5.43
CA GLU A 28 24.93 13.45 -5.75
C GLU A 28 25.38 13.13 -7.17
N ALA A 29 25.27 11.86 -7.59
CA ALA A 29 25.56 11.46 -8.98
C ALA A 29 24.65 12.20 -9.97
N LEU A 30 23.35 12.26 -9.69
CA LEU A 30 22.39 12.94 -10.56
C LEU A 30 22.68 14.45 -10.65
N ALA A 31 23.03 15.10 -9.53
CA ALA A 31 23.42 16.51 -9.52
C ALA A 31 24.70 16.79 -10.31
N ALA A 32 25.61 15.82 -10.39
CA ALA A 32 26.81 15.85 -11.25
C ALA A 32 26.51 15.50 -12.72
N GLY A 33 25.26 15.22 -13.08
CA GLY A 33 24.84 14.86 -14.44
C GLY A 33 24.91 13.36 -14.76
N ASP A 34 25.19 12.50 -13.78
CA ASP A 34 25.22 11.04 -13.95
C ASP A 34 23.96 10.37 -13.40
N ASN A 35 23.12 9.87 -14.32
CA ASN A 35 21.91 9.13 -13.99
C ASN A 35 22.14 7.60 -13.85
N GLY A 36 23.35 7.11 -14.09
CA GLY A 36 23.71 5.69 -14.08
C GLY A 36 23.35 4.98 -12.77
N PRO A 37 23.78 5.49 -11.59
CA PRO A 37 23.48 4.86 -10.30
C PRO A 37 21.97 4.72 -10.04
N TYR A 38 21.17 5.71 -10.43
CA TYR A 38 19.72 5.67 -10.25
C TYR A 38 19.07 4.58 -11.13
N LEU A 39 19.53 4.40 -12.37
CA LEU A 39 19.05 3.34 -13.25
C LEU A 39 19.42 1.95 -12.71
N GLU A 40 20.62 1.78 -12.16
CA GLU A 40 21.03 0.52 -11.51
C GLU A 40 20.19 0.22 -10.27
N PHE A 41 19.90 1.24 -9.46
CA PHE A 41 18.98 1.11 -8.33
C PHE A 41 17.60 0.60 -8.76
N GLN A 42 17.02 1.17 -9.83
CA GLN A 42 15.74 0.70 -10.38
C GLN A 42 15.80 -0.76 -10.85
N ARG A 43 16.89 -1.16 -11.53
CA ARG A 43 17.10 -2.55 -11.96
C ARG A 43 17.22 -3.49 -10.76
N ALA A 44 17.91 -3.09 -9.70
CA ALA A 44 18.02 -3.86 -8.47
C ALA A 44 16.66 -4.03 -7.79
N ALA A 45 15.87 -2.96 -7.69
CA ALA A 45 14.51 -3.01 -7.16
C ALA A 45 13.61 -3.95 -7.97
N ALA A 46 13.66 -3.88 -9.31
CA ALA A 46 12.91 -4.76 -10.19
C ALA A 46 13.28 -6.24 -9.98
N ARG A 47 14.57 -6.56 -9.82
CA ARG A 47 15.03 -7.93 -9.51
C ARG A 47 14.50 -8.42 -8.17
N LEU A 48 14.51 -7.57 -7.15
CA LEU A 48 14.03 -7.90 -5.81
C LEU A 48 12.53 -8.25 -5.82
N VAL A 49 11.72 -7.47 -6.52
CA VAL A 49 10.26 -7.67 -6.51
C VAL A 49 9.77 -8.69 -7.52
N ARG A 50 10.60 -9.11 -8.50
CA ARG A 50 10.21 -10.02 -9.59
C ARG A 50 9.46 -11.27 -9.11
N VAL A 51 9.92 -11.88 -8.02
CA VAL A 51 9.32 -13.11 -7.46
C VAL A 51 7.93 -12.89 -6.85
N LYS A 52 7.60 -11.64 -6.49
CA LYS A 52 6.30 -11.27 -5.90
C LYS A 52 5.24 -10.93 -6.95
N VAL A 53 5.67 -10.57 -8.17
CA VAL A 53 4.79 -10.10 -9.25
C VAL A 53 3.66 -11.08 -9.60
N PRO A 54 3.84 -12.41 -9.64
CA PRO A 54 2.74 -13.34 -9.93
C PRO A 54 1.58 -13.22 -8.93
N ALA A 55 1.89 -13.24 -7.63
CA ALA A 55 0.91 -13.05 -6.57
C ALA A 55 0.25 -11.66 -6.66
N TRP A 56 1.02 -10.61 -6.94
CA TRP A 56 0.45 -9.27 -7.14
C TRP A 56 -0.51 -9.21 -8.33
N ARG A 57 -0.25 -9.96 -9.40
CA ARG A 57 -1.15 -10.03 -10.56
C ARG A 57 -2.46 -10.73 -10.24
N GLU A 58 -2.43 -11.73 -9.37
CA GLU A 58 -3.64 -12.38 -8.86
C GLU A 58 -4.45 -11.41 -8.02
N LEU A 59 -3.83 -10.81 -6.99
CA LEU A 59 -4.45 -9.79 -6.14
C LEU A 59 -5.01 -8.62 -6.94
N TRP A 60 -4.28 -8.15 -7.96
CA TRP A 60 -4.73 -7.07 -8.83
C TRP A 60 -5.97 -7.45 -9.64
N ARG A 61 -6.00 -8.67 -10.20
CA ARG A 61 -7.14 -9.16 -11.00
C ARG A 61 -8.38 -9.33 -10.14
N GLU A 62 -8.23 -9.91 -8.96
CA GLU A 62 -9.33 -10.24 -8.05
C GLU A 62 -9.84 -9.04 -7.25
N GLY A 63 -8.97 -8.05 -6.99
CA GLY A 63 -9.35 -6.82 -6.30
C GLY A 63 -9.59 -5.66 -7.27
N PRO A 64 -8.63 -4.73 -7.44
CA PRO A 64 -8.84 -3.48 -8.17
C PRO A 64 -9.42 -3.62 -9.58
N LEU A 65 -8.97 -4.61 -10.38
CA LEU A 65 -9.51 -4.80 -11.73
C LEU A 65 -10.96 -5.28 -11.71
N ALA A 66 -11.29 -6.25 -10.85
CA ALA A 66 -12.66 -6.72 -10.69
C ALA A 66 -13.59 -5.59 -10.23
N THR A 67 -13.14 -4.74 -9.30
CA THR A 67 -13.87 -3.56 -8.87
C THR A 67 -14.09 -2.57 -10.02
N ALA A 68 -13.04 -2.24 -10.79
CA ALA A 68 -13.16 -1.32 -11.91
C ALA A 68 -14.16 -1.82 -12.97
N ARG A 69 -14.16 -3.13 -13.26
CA ARG A 69 -15.13 -3.75 -14.17
C ARG A 69 -16.55 -3.64 -13.64
N ARG A 70 -16.76 -3.98 -12.36
CA ARG A 70 -18.07 -3.86 -11.70
C ARG A 70 -18.59 -2.42 -11.73
N THR A 71 -17.72 -1.43 -11.56
CA THR A 71 -18.11 -0.02 -11.70
C THR A 71 -18.59 0.28 -13.12
N GLY A 72 -17.95 -0.26 -14.16
CA GLY A 72 -18.44 -0.17 -15.53
C GLY A 72 -19.85 -0.75 -15.67
N ASP A 73 -20.06 -1.98 -15.21
CA ASP A 73 -21.38 -2.64 -15.27
C ASP A 73 -22.47 -1.83 -14.54
N GLN A 74 -22.13 -1.20 -13.42
CA GLN A 74 -23.05 -0.32 -12.66
C GLN A 74 -23.36 0.99 -13.40
N LEU A 75 -22.38 1.58 -14.09
CA LEU A 75 -22.61 2.76 -14.91
C LEU A 75 -23.53 2.45 -16.08
N ASP A 76 -23.34 1.32 -16.75
CA ASP A 76 -24.22 0.85 -17.84
C ASP A 76 -25.66 0.62 -17.32
N ALA A 77 -25.81 0.05 -16.12
CA ALA A 77 -27.12 -0.14 -15.50
C ALA A 77 -27.81 1.20 -15.17
N LEU A 78 -27.07 2.18 -14.67
CA LEU A 78 -27.59 3.53 -14.43
C LEU A 78 -28.01 4.22 -15.73
N GLU A 79 -27.24 4.07 -16.82
CA GLU A 79 -27.60 4.60 -18.14
C GLU A 79 -28.89 3.96 -18.67
N ALA A 80 -29.08 2.67 -18.43
CA ALA A 80 -30.32 1.95 -18.77
C ALA A 80 -31.50 2.26 -17.82
N GLY A 81 -31.28 3.00 -16.73
CA GLY A 81 -32.30 3.29 -15.72
C GLY A 81 -32.64 2.11 -14.81
N ASP A 82 -31.73 1.14 -14.65
CA ASP A 82 -31.88 -0.04 -13.79
C ASP A 82 -31.06 0.12 -12.49
N PRO A 83 -31.71 0.44 -11.36
CA PRO A 83 -31.03 0.58 -10.07
C PRO A 83 -30.94 -0.73 -9.29
N ALA A 84 -31.20 -1.91 -9.87
CA ALA A 84 -31.33 -3.17 -9.11
C ALA A 84 -30.15 -3.45 -8.17
N TYR A 85 -28.92 -3.16 -8.61
CA TYR A 85 -27.72 -3.37 -7.78
C TYR A 85 -27.68 -2.50 -6.51
N LEU A 86 -28.46 -1.41 -6.45
CA LEU A 86 -28.58 -0.55 -5.26
C LEU A 86 -29.40 -1.21 -4.16
N ALA A 87 -30.28 -2.17 -4.48
CA ALA A 87 -31.06 -2.90 -3.47
C ALA A 87 -30.16 -3.77 -2.58
N ASP A 88 -29.04 -4.26 -3.12
CA ASP A 88 -28.05 -5.06 -2.40
C ASP A 88 -26.91 -4.20 -1.81
N ALA A 89 -26.92 -2.88 -2.04
CA ALA A 89 -25.87 -2.00 -1.57
C ALA A 89 -25.94 -1.79 -0.04
N THR A 90 -24.78 -1.60 0.58
CA THR A 90 -24.67 -1.30 2.02
C THR A 90 -23.77 -0.10 2.26
N ALA A 91 -23.98 0.59 3.38
CA ALA A 91 -23.13 1.66 3.87
C ALA A 91 -22.65 1.28 5.28
N LEU A 92 -21.35 1.40 5.50
CA LEU A 92 -20.71 1.11 6.78
C LEU A 92 -20.05 2.38 7.31
N ASP A 93 -20.14 2.58 8.62
CA ASP A 93 -19.39 3.60 9.35
C ASP A 93 -18.38 2.92 10.27
N ALA A 94 -17.23 3.53 10.45
CA ALA A 94 -16.17 3.02 11.30
C ALA A 94 -15.37 4.15 11.94
N SER A 95 -15.08 3.98 13.22
CA SER A 95 -14.10 4.78 13.97
C SER A 95 -12.75 4.05 13.99
N PRO A 96 -11.63 4.77 14.21
CA PRO A 96 -10.33 4.14 14.41
C PRO A 96 -10.40 3.03 15.47
N SER A 97 -9.91 1.84 15.15
CA SER A 97 -9.70 0.77 16.13
C SER A 97 -8.50 1.07 17.03
N ARG A 98 -7.57 1.89 16.55
CA ARG A 98 -6.43 2.38 17.33
C ARG A 98 -5.99 3.76 16.87
N GLU A 99 -5.84 4.66 17.83
CA GLU A 99 -5.35 6.00 17.58
C GLU A 99 -3.83 6.11 17.70
N GLY A 100 -3.22 6.88 16.80
CA GLY A 100 -1.81 7.21 16.85
C GLY A 100 -0.88 6.00 16.87
N GLY A 101 -1.11 4.96 16.09
CA GLY A 101 -0.11 3.94 15.80
C GLY A 101 1.09 4.51 15.02
N TYR A 102 2.28 3.91 15.13
CA TYR A 102 3.41 4.29 14.28
C TYR A 102 3.28 3.69 12.87
N GLY A 103 3.25 4.56 11.85
CA GLY A 103 3.33 4.21 10.43
C GLY A 103 4.73 4.44 9.85
N MET A 104 4.83 4.35 8.52
CA MET A 104 6.10 4.62 7.81
C MET A 104 6.52 6.10 7.87
N CYS A 105 5.56 7.02 7.97
CA CYS A 105 5.79 8.47 7.89
C CYS A 105 5.54 9.22 9.21
N GLY A 106 5.20 8.54 10.30
CA GLY A 106 4.83 9.20 11.57
C GLY A 106 3.75 8.45 12.33
N ARG A 107 2.78 9.17 12.89
CA ARG A 107 1.62 8.61 13.57
C ARG A 107 0.46 8.46 12.58
N ARG A 108 -0.33 7.39 12.72
CA ARG A 108 -1.53 7.12 11.92
C ARG A 108 -2.60 6.48 12.81
N ASP A 109 -3.85 6.72 12.45
CA ASP A 109 -4.96 5.96 13.01
C ASP A 109 -5.16 4.68 12.19
N GLU A 110 -5.47 3.59 12.87
CA GLU A 110 -5.67 2.27 12.28
C GLU A 110 -7.15 1.92 12.33
N TYR A 111 -7.65 1.32 11.25
CA TYR A 111 -9.04 0.87 11.13
C TYR A 111 -9.03 -0.63 10.88
N GLU A 112 -9.68 -1.37 11.77
CA GLU A 112 -9.98 -2.78 11.57
C GLU A 112 -11.42 -2.89 11.09
N LEU A 113 -11.59 -3.11 9.79
CA LEU A 113 -12.87 -3.22 9.11
C LEU A 113 -13.19 -4.69 8.86
N PRO A 114 -14.32 -5.22 9.38
CA PRO A 114 -14.74 -6.60 9.12
C PRO A 114 -14.79 -6.91 7.61
N GLY A 115 -14.15 -8.01 7.19
CA GLY A 115 -14.14 -8.45 5.80
C GLY A 115 -13.27 -7.63 4.83
N VAL A 116 -12.60 -6.56 5.30
CA VAL A 116 -11.72 -5.72 4.47
C VAL A 116 -10.27 -5.78 4.97
N THR A 117 -10.05 -5.66 6.27
CA THR A 117 -8.74 -5.89 6.88
C THR A 117 -8.71 -7.30 7.46
N GLU A 118 -7.93 -8.20 6.86
CA GLU A 118 -7.68 -9.53 7.42
C GLU A 118 -6.99 -9.40 8.78
N HIS A 119 -7.56 -10.05 9.80
CA HIS A 119 -6.92 -10.17 11.11
C HIS A 119 -5.77 -11.17 10.99
N MET A 120 -4.55 -10.69 10.73
CA MET A 120 -3.38 -11.55 10.83
C MET A 120 -3.02 -11.68 12.32
N PRO A 121 -3.14 -12.88 12.93
CA PRO A 121 -2.85 -13.04 14.36
C PRO A 121 -1.40 -12.64 14.63
N ALA A 122 -1.18 -12.00 15.78
CA ALA A 122 0.16 -11.64 16.21
C ALA A 122 0.97 -12.93 16.45
N ALA A 123 2.12 -13.05 15.77
CA ALA A 123 3.18 -13.99 16.11
C ALA A 123 3.97 -13.47 17.32
#